data_AF-A0AAW2CUD7-F1
#
_entry.id   AF-A0AAW2CUD7-F1
#
_cell.length_a   1.000
_cell.length_b   1.000
_cell.length_c   1.000
_cell.angle_alpha   90.00
_cell.angle_beta   90.00
_cell.angle_gamma   90.00
#
_symmetry.space_group_name_H-M   'P 1'
#
loop_
_entity.id
_entity.type
_entity.pdbx_description
1 polymer ?
#
loop_
_entity_poly.entity_id
_entity_poly.type
_entity_poly.pdbx_seq_one_letter_code
_entity_poly.pdbx_strand_id
1 'polypeptide(L)'
;MALAHVASLTLCSNLLCPISAFISPNLHRQLSTDDTRTLTIKTSVPFTSHKCKSPSRSVETTPLELLSFFRDMVTMRRMEIATDSLYKAKLISRFCHLYDGQEAIAVSMEAAITKKDSIITAYREHCTFLGR
;
A
#
# COMPACT_ATOMS: atom_id res chain seq x y z
N MET A 1 14.77 68.92 3.97
CA MET A 1 13.96 67.69 4.15
C MET A 1 14.72 66.55 3.48
N ALA A 2 15.10 65.53 4.26
CA ALA A 2 15.83 64.32 3.87
C ALA A 2 17.25 64.51 3.31
N LEU A 3 18.26 64.42 4.20
CA LEU A 3 19.65 64.15 3.85
C LEU A 3 19.86 62.62 3.92
N ALA A 4 20.08 62.00 2.77
CA ALA A 4 20.70 60.67 2.67
C ALA A 4 22.18 60.88 2.36
N HIS A 5 23.07 60.40 3.23
CA HIS A 5 24.50 60.33 2.94
C HIS A 5 24.99 58.90 3.16
N VAL A 6 25.55 58.36 2.07
CA VAL A 6 26.33 57.13 1.99
C VAL A 6 27.55 57.24 2.90
N ALA A 7 27.82 56.17 3.66
CA ALA A 7 29.16 55.90 4.18
C ALA A 7 29.45 54.40 4.11
N SER A 8 30.60 54.11 3.50
CA SER A 8 31.17 52.81 3.20
C SER A 8 31.78 52.15 4.45
N LEU A 9 31.48 50.86 4.61
CA LEU A 9 32.27 49.74 5.15
C LEU A 9 33.35 50.01 6.22
N THR A 10 33.21 49.32 7.35
CA THR A 10 34.32 48.55 7.97
C THR A 10 33.80 47.42 8.86
N LEU A 11 34.00 46.19 8.38
CA LEU A 11 34.47 45.01 9.09
C LEU A 11 34.03 44.75 10.56
N CYS A 12 33.09 43.81 10.76
CA CYS A 12 33.14 42.83 11.85
C CYS A 12 32.20 41.64 11.60
N SER A 13 32.81 40.55 11.13
CA SER A 13 32.78 39.19 11.68
C SER A 13 31.49 38.61 12.30
N ASN A 14 31.05 37.48 11.70
CA ASN A 14 30.36 36.34 12.32
C ASN A 14 28.82 36.31 12.39
N LEU A 15 28.12 36.55 11.27
CA LEU A 15 26.71 36.15 11.11
C LEU A 15 26.50 35.29 9.86
N LEU A 16 27.08 34.08 9.89
CA LEU A 16 26.64 32.96 9.06
C LEU A 16 26.58 31.74 9.98
N CYS A 17 25.42 31.48 10.58
CA CYS A 17 25.14 30.15 11.09
C CYS A 17 25.03 29.21 9.87
N PRO A 18 25.83 28.14 9.78
CA PRO A 18 25.65 27.17 8.71
C PRO A 18 24.33 26.44 8.94
N ILE A 19 23.54 26.28 7.88
CA ILE A 19 22.31 25.45 7.84
C ILE A 19 22.71 23.96 7.87
N SER A 20 23.52 23.54 8.84
CA SER A 20 24.13 22.20 8.86
C SER A 20 23.88 21.44 10.16
N ALA A 21 22.81 21.76 10.88
CA ALA A 21 22.53 21.11 12.16
C ALA A 21 21.05 20.79 12.36
N PHE A 22 20.45 19.95 11.51
CA PHE A 22 19.30 19.09 11.90
C PHE A 22 19.13 17.84 11.00
N ILE A 23 20.15 17.42 10.24
CA ILE A 23 20.15 16.07 9.65
C ILE A 23 20.78 15.16 10.69
N SER A 24 19.96 14.54 11.54
CA SER A 24 20.42 13.42 12.36
C SER A 24 20.90 12.31 11.40
N PRO A 25 22.18 11.94 11.38
CA PRO A 25 22.70 10.90 10.47
C PRO A 25 22.21 9.49 10.82
N ASN A 26 21.43 9.34 11.90
CA ASN A 26 21.00 8.08 12.47
C ASN A 26 19.48 7.89 12.46
N LEU A 27 18.77 8.33 11.41
CA LEU A 27 17.44 7.76 11.14
C LEU A 27 17.57 6.48 10.33
N HIS A 28 18.41 5.55 10.78
CA HIS A 28 18.32 4.18 10.30
C HIS A 28 17.05 3.62 10.93
N ARG A 29 15.96 3.58 10.15
CA ARG A 29 14.75 2.85 10.54
C ARG A 29 15.21 1.42 10.82
N GLN A 30 15.28 1.04 12.09
CA GLN A 30 15.51 -0.34 12.48
C GLN A 30 14.36 -1.15 11.88
N LEU A 31 14.63 -1.84 10.77
CA LEU A 31 13.70 -2.83 10.25
C LEU A 31 13.69 -3.95 11.30
N SER A 32 12.55 -4.16 11.94
CA SER A 32 12.36 -5.33 12.78
C SER A 32 12.56 -6.56 11.90
N THR A 33 13.57 -7.36 12.19
CA THR A 33 13.93 -8.56 11.44
C THR A 33 13.04 -9.76 11.80
N ASP A 34 12.14 -9.60 12.78
CA ASP A 34 11.27 -10.68 13.25
C ASP A 34 9.95 -10.67 12.46
N ASP A 35 10.01 -11.28 11.28
CA ASP A 35 8.88 -11.46 10.38
C ASP A 35 7.86 -12.51 10.90
N THR A 36 8.22 -13.26 11.95
CA THR A 36 7.43 -14.37 12.51
C THR A 36 6.61 -13.99 13.73
N ARG A 37 6.82 -12.80 14.30
CA ARG A 37 6.08 -12.35 15.49
C ARG A 37 4.58 -12.27 15.21
N THR A 38 3.78 -12.94 16.04
CA THR A 38 2.32 -12.85 15.96
C THR A 38 1.84 -11.45 16.32
N LEU A 39 0.92 -10.92 15.52
CA LEU A 39 0.27 -9.63 15.67
C LEU A 39 -1.25 -9.80 15.75
N THR A 40 -1.85 -9.27 16.82
CA THR A 40 -3.30 -9.17 16.94
C THR A 40 -3.82 -7.92 16.24
N ILE A 41 -4.58 -8.07 15.17
CA ILE A 41 -5.27 -6.97 14.48
C ILE A 41 -6.73 -6.93 14.93
N LYS A 42 -7.21 -5.75 15.30
CA LYS A 42 -8.62 -5.50 15.62
C LYS A 42 -9.30 -4.69 14.53
N THR A 43 -10.40 -5.21 13.98
CA THR A 43 -11.21 -4.50 12.98
C THR A 43 -11.93 -3.31 13.65
N SER A 44 -11.82 -2.12 13.04
CA SER A 44 -12.40 -0.88 13.56
C SER A 44 -13.93 -0.89 13.54
N VAL A 45 -14.52 -1.45 12.49
CA VAL A 45 -15.98 -1.48 12.26
C VAL A 45 -16.57 -2.81 12.76
N PRO A 46 -17.71 -2.78 13.50
CA PRO A 46 -18.41 -4.00 13.87
C PRO A 46 -19.09 -4.66 12.66
N PHE A 47 -19.14 -5.99 12.63
CA PHE A 47 -19.84 -6.74 11.59
C PHE A 47 -21.35 -6.74 11.83
N THR A 48 -22.12 -6.42 10.80
CA THR A 48 -23.57 -6.63 10.78
C THR A 48 -23.85 -8.04 10.28
N SER A 49 -24.39 -8.91 11.14
CA SER A 49 -24.79 -10.27 10.77
C SER A 49 -26.29 -10.37 10.60
N HIS A 50 -26.74 -11.21 9.67
CA HIS A 50 -28.14 -11.56 9.49
C HIS A 50 -28.27 -13.08 9.40
N LYS A 51 -28.94 -13.68 10.39
CA LYS A 51 -29.12 -15.15 10.52
C LYS A 51 -27.81 -15.96 10.59
N CYS A 52 -26.69 -15.36 10.99
CA CYS A 52 -25.43 -16.06 11.20
C CYS A 52 -24.71 -15.52 12.45
N LYS A 53 -23.76 -16.31 12.98
CA LYS A 53 -22.88 -15.83 14.06
C LYS A 53 -21.92 -14.78 13.47
N SER A 54 -21.78 -13.63 14.15
CA SER A 54 -20.81 -12.61 13.74
C SER A 54 -19.39 -13.15 13.91
N PRO A 55 -18.48 -12.89 12.96
CA PRO A 55 -17.08 -13.28 13.11
C PRO A 55 -16.40 -12.46 14.22
N SER A 56 -15.30 -13.01 14.75
CA SER A 56 -14.46 -12.29 15.71
C SER A 56 -13.88 -11.03 15.06
N ARG A 57 -13.75 -9.96 15.86
CA ARG A 57 -13.12 -8.70 15.46
C ARG A 57 -11.61 -8.69 15.66
N SER A 58 -11.06 -9.69 16.34
CA SER A 58 -9.62 -9.86 16.51
C SER A 58 -9.13 -11.03 15.66
N VAL A 59 -8.09 -10.78 14.88
CA VAL A 59 -7.42 -11.76 14.04
C VAL A 59 -5.93 -11.74 14.37
N GLU A 60 -5.34 -12.91 14.55
CA GLU A 60 -3.90 -13.08 14.67
C GLU A 60 -3.28 -13.27 13.30
N THR A 61 -2.18 -12.58 13.02
CA THR A 61 -1.44 -12.67 11.75
C THR A 61 0.04 -12.44 11.99
N THR A 62 0.86 -12.50 10.95
CA THR A 62 2.31 -12.21 11.01
C THR A 62 2.67 -11.09 10.02
N PRO A 63 3.75 -10.31 10.27
CA PRO A 63 4.25 -9.34 9.31
C PRO A 63 4.50 -9.94 7.92
N LEU A 64 5.03 -11.17 7.88
CA LEU A 64 5.32 -11.89 6.64
C LEU A 64 4.05 -12.15 5.81
N GLU A 65 3.00 -12.63 6.46
CA GLU A 65 1.72 -12.93 5.82
C GLU A 65 1.08 -11.65 5.24
N LEU A 66 1.04 -10.57 6.04
CA LEU A 66 0.52 -9.27 5.57
C LEU A 66 1.32 -8.72 4.39
N LEU A 67 2.64 -8.88 4.42
CA LEU A 67 3.51 -8.44 3.33
C LEU A 67 3.30 -9.29 2.06
N SER A 68 3.02 -10.59 2.21
CA SER A 68 2.62 -11.46 1.10
C SER A 68 1.34 -10.94 0.46
N PHE A 69 0.28 -10.73 1.26
CA PHE A 69 -0.99 -10.20 0.74
C PHE A 69 -0.82 -8.85 0.04
N PHE A 70 0.01 -7.97 0.60
CA PHE A 70 0.31 -6.68 -0.04
C PHE A 70 0.99 -6.86 -1.40
N ARG A 71 1.99 -7.77 -1.50
CA ARG A 71 2.67 -8.06 -2.76
C ARG A 71 1.72 -8.62 -3.81
N ASP A 72 0.84 -9.53 -3.42
CA ASP A 72 -0.15 -10.14 -4.32
C ASP A 72 -1.13 -9.08 -4.83
N MET A 73 -1.70 -8.26 -3.93
CA MET A 73 -2.60 -7.17 -4.32
C MET A 73 -1.93 -6.14 -5.23
N VAL A 74 -0.67 -5.77 -4.97
CA VAL A 74 0.06 -4.83 -5.84
C VAL A 74 0.34 -5.44 -7.21
N THR A 75 0.63 -6.73 -7.28
CA THR A 75 0.86 -7.44 -8.55
C THR A 75 -0.43 -7.48 -9.37
N MET A 76 -1.55 -7.85 -8.74
CA MET A 76 -2.90 -7.79 -9.30
C MET A 76 -3.22 -6.39 -9.85
N ARG A 77 -3.05 -5.34 -9.03
CA ARG A 77 -3.27 -3.95 -9.45
C ARG A 77 -2.42 -3.55 -10.65
N ARG A 78 -1.15 -3.94 -10.67
CA ARG A 78 -0.22 -3.62 -11.77
C ARG A 78 -0.63 -4.30 -13.08
N MET A 79 -1.04 -5.56 -13.01
CA MET A 79 -1.57 -6.29 -14.15
C MET A 79 -2.82 -5.60 -14.72
N GLU A 80 -3.75 -5.17 -13.86
CA GLU A 80 -4.96 -4.46 -14.31
C GLU A 80 -4.65 -3.10 -14.96
N ILE A 81 -3.73 -2.32 -14.39
CA ILE A 81 -3.29 -1.04 -14.99
C ILE A 81 -2.60 -1.26 -16.35
N ALA A 82 -1.78 -2.32 -16.46
CA ALA A 82 -1.17 -2.68 -17.74
C ALA A 82 -2.25 -3.11 -18.76
N THR A 83 -3.24 -3.88 -18.32
CA THR A 83 -4.36 -4.34 -19.14
C THR A 83 -5.18 -3.14 -19.65
N ASP A 84 -5.49 -2.16 -18.80
CA ASP A 84 -6.13 -0.90 -19.20
C ASP A 84 -5.31 -0.14 -20.26
N SER A 85 -3.98 -0.08 -20.08
CA SER A 85 -3.08 0.58 -21.03
C SER A 85 -3.08 -0.13 -22.40
N LEU A 86 -3.05 -1.46 -22.41
CA LEU A 86 -3.09 -2.27 -23.63
C LEU A 86 -4.45 -2.22 -24.33
N TYR A 87 -5.53 -2.13 -23.56
CA TYR A 87 -6.88 -1.94 -24.06
C TYR A 87 -7.02 -0.58 -24.78
N LYS A 88 -6.52 0.49 -24.16
CA LYS A 88 -6.47 1.84 -24.76
C LYS A 88 -5.59 1.89 -26.01
N ALA A 89 -4.50 1.13 -26.03
CA ALA A 89 -3.63 0.97 -27.20
C ALA A 89 -4.26 0.11 -28.32
N LYS A 90 -5.50 -0.38 -28.14
CA LYS A 90 -6.21 -1.27 -29.08
C LYS A 90 -5.50 -2.62 -29.33
N LEU A 91 -4.60 -3.02 -28.41
CA LEU A 91 -3.93 -4.32 -28.45
C LEU A 91 -4.81 -5.42 -27.84
N ILE A 92 -5.65 -5.06 -26.87
CA ILE A 92 -6.74 -5.90 -26.38
C ILE A 92 -8.02 -5.42 -27.05
N SER A 93 -8.74 -6.34 -27.69
CA SER A 93 -9.98 -6.05 -28.39
C SER A 93 -11.20 -6.61 -27.64
N ARG A 94 -12.39 -6.07 -27.94
CA ARG A 94 -13.69 -6.47 -27.38
C ARG A 94 -13.84 -6.09 -25.90
N PHE A 95 -14.17 -7.03 -25.03
CA PHE A 95 -14.50 -6.76 -23.63
C PHE A 95 -13.28 -6.95 -22.74
N CYS A 96 -13.13 -6.07 -21.76
CA CYS A 96 -12.09 -6.13 -20.75
C CYS A 96 -12.67 -5.58 -19.44
N HIS A 97 -12.92 -6.45 -18.47
CA HIS A 97 -13.46 -6.03 -17.17
C HIS A 97 -12.36 -6.10 -16.13
N LEU A 98 -11.89 -4.93 -15.72
CA LEU A 98 -10.79 -4.80 -14.78
C LEU A 98 -11.24 -5.17 -13.36
N TYR A 99 -10.36 -5.72 -12.53
CA TYR A 99 -10.62 -6.04 -11.12
C TYR A 99 -10.05 -4.98 -10.14
N ASP A 100 -9.67 -3.80 -10.65
CA ASP A 100 -8.99 -2.77 -9.88
C ASP A 100 -9.83 -2.27 -8.69
N GLY A 101 -9.23 -2.24 -7.50
CA GLY A 101 -9.88 -1.85 -6.26
C GLY A 101 -10.58 -2.98 -5.50
N GLN A 102 -10.61 -4.20 -6.06
CA GLN A 102 -11.21 -5.37 -5.43
C GLN A 102 -10.19 -6.47 -5.08
N GLU A 103 -8.89 -6.23 -5.23
CA GLU A 103 -7.82 -7.24 -5.12
C GLU A 103 -7.85 -8.01 -3.80
N ALA A 104 -8.23 -7.33 -2.71
CA ALA A 104 -8.38 -7.93 -1.40
C ALA A 104 -9.37 -9.12 -1.39
N ILE A 105 -10.39 -9.12 -2.25
CA ILE A 105 -11.35 -10.23 -2.36
C ILE A 105 -10.64 -11.49 -2.87
N ALA A 106 -9.88 -11.39 -3.96
CA ALA A 106 -9.18 -12.55 -4.53
C ALA A 106 -8.12 -13.11 -3.58
N VAL A 107 -7.30 -12.22 -3.00
CA VAL A 107 -6.23 -12.60 -2.06
C VAL A 107 -6.81 -13.23 -0.78
N SER A 108 -7.85 -12.63 -0.19
CA SER A 108 -8.45 -13.17 1.04
C SER A 108 -9.19 -14.48 0.82
N MET A 109 -9.88 -14.64 -0.31
CA MET A 109 -10.48 -15.92 -0.69
C MET A 109 -9.42 -17.01 -0.82
N GLU A 110 -8.30 -16.73 -1.49
CA GLU A 110 -7.19 -17.67 -1.61
C GLU A 110 -6.60 -18.05 -0.26
N ALA A 111 -6.37 -17.06 0.61
CA ALA A 111 -5.82 -17.30 1.94
C ALA A 111 -6.75 -18.14 2.84
N ALA A 112 -8.06 -18.04 2.63
CA ALA A 112 -9.06 -18.71 3.46
C ALA A 112 -9.41 -20.14 3.00
N ILE A 113 -9.15 -20.49 1.74
CA ILE A 113 -9.53 -21.79 1.16
C ILE A 113 -8.32 -22.55 0.64
N THR A 114 -8.55 -23.78 0.17
CA THR A 114 -7.49 -24.64 -0.38
C THR A 114 -7.65 -24.82 -1.90
N LYS A 115 -6.60 -25.33 -2.56
CA LYS A 115 -6.66 -25.67 -4.01
C LYS A 115 -7.63 -26.81 -4.33
N LYS A 116 -8.16 -27.51 -3.33
CA LYS A 116 -9.21 -28.53 -3.51
C LYS A 116 -10.60 -27.92 -3.62
N ASP A 117 -10.76 -26.67 -3.15
CA ASP A 117 -12.03 -25.97 -3.18
C ASP A 117 -12.28 -25.39 -4.58
N SER A 118 -13.53 -25.53 -5.04
CA SER A 118 -13.94 -25.01 -6.35
C SER A 118 -14.40 -23.56 -6.26
N ILE A 119 -13.97 -22.72 -7.20
CA ILE A 119 -14.44 -21.33 -7.34
C ILE A 119 -15.20 -21.19 -8.66
N ILE A 120 -16.33 -20.50 -8.60
CA ILE A 120 -17.06 -20.00 -9.76
C ILE A 120 -17.11 -18.48 -9.70
N THR A 121 -16.93 -17.83 -10.84
CA THR A 121 -16.98 -16.36 -10.97
C THR A 121 -17.55 -15.98 -12.34
N ALA A 122 -17.85 -14.70 -12.53
CA ALA A 122 -18.32 -14.11 -13.79
C ALA A 122 -17.16 -13.40 -14.52
N TYR A 123 -17.50 -12.50 -15.44
CA TYR A 123 -16.60 -11.82 -16.40
C TYR A 123 -15.56 -10.84 -15.81
N ARG A 124 -15.40 -10.79 -14.48
CA ARG A 124 -14.42 -9.97 -13.76
C ARG A 124 -13.55 -10.91 -12.94
N GLU A 125 -12.69 -11.67 -13.61
CA GLU A 125 -11.95 -12.79 -13.00
C GLU A 125 -10.43 -12.71 -13.06
N HIS A 126 -9.83 -11.64 -13.62
CA HIS A 126 -8.37 -11.63 -13.82
C HIS A 126 -7.58 -11.85 -12.51
N CYS A 127 -7.97 -11.18 -11.43
CA CYS A 127 -7.31 -11.35 -10.12
C CYS A 127 -7.60 -12.71 -9.49
N THR A 128 -8.80 -13.25 -9.68
CA THR A 128 -9.13 -14.62 -9.23
C THR A 128 -8.26 -15.64 -9.95
N PHE A 129 -8.03 -15.45 -11.26
CA PHE A 129 -7.11 -16.28 -12.03
C PHE A 129 -5.67 -16.12 -11.55
N LEU A 130 -5.21 -14.90 -11.29
CA LEU A 130 -3.83 -14.64 -10.85
C LEU A 130 -3.53 -15.20 -9.45
N GLY A 131 -4.51 -15.25 -8.56
CA GLY A 131 -4.35 -15.83 -7.21
C GLY A 131 -4.48 -17.36 -7.15
N ARG A 132 -4.96 -18.00 -8.22
CA ARG A 132 -5.28 -19.43 -8.25
C ARG A 132 -4.13 -20.32 -8.69
#